data_AF-A0A4T0I1V8-F1
#
_entry.id   AF-A0A4T0I1V8-F1
#
_cell.length_a   1.000
_cell.length_b   1.000
_cell.length_c   1.000
_cell.angle_alpha   90.00
_cell.angle_beta   90.00
_cell.angle_gamma   90.00
#
_symmetry.space_group_name_H-M   'P 1'
#
loop_
_entity.id
_entity.type
_entity.pdbx_description
1 polymer ?
#
loop_
_entity_poly.entity_id
_entity_poly.type
_entity_poly.pdbx_seq_one_letter_code
_entity_poly.pdbx_strand_id
1 'polypeptide(L)'
;MTENKIYLQLSSRPSVELSPLFIFNPLLSNTIATVPSIQIRAVLYLFNDDLDNAIRTASMGRSDDRLLLYTIAIALRRRLDIDSLKVFKQLSMMQFPLLERVYTHVSYQKVIEKVIDLEAMDNPRARKIVEDIQLNELKLLYEYAQVQSKQE
;
A
#
# COMPACT_ATOMS: atom_id res chain seq x y z
N MET A 1 15.50 -3.15 16.05
CA MET A 1 14.35 -2.21 16.02
C MET A 1 13.10 -3.05 15.79
N THR A 2 12.05 -2.92 16.60
CA THR A 2 10.83 -3.75 16.44
C THR A 2 9.98 -3.23 15.28
N GLU A 3 9.29 -4.11 14.55
CA GLU A 3 8.40 -3.77 13.41
C GLU A 3 7.41 -2.64 13.73
N ASN A 4 6.89 -2.59 14.96
CA ASN A 4 6.02 -1.51 15.45
C ASN A 4 6.72 -0.13 15.48
N LYS A 5 8.01 -0.08 15.81
CA LYS A 5 8.77 1.18 15.79
C LYS A 5 8.96 1.68 14.35
N ILE A 6 9.18 0.76 13.42
CA ILE A 6 9.30 1.09 11.99
C ILE A 6 7.95 1.64 11.48
N TYR A 7 6.85 0.94 11.79
CA TYR A 7 5.51 1.38 11.41
C TYR A 7 5.14 2.75 11.99
N LEU A 8 5.37 2.99 13.29
CA LEU A 8 5.07 4.28 13.91
C LEU A 8 5.85 5.42 13.23
N GLN A 9 7.12 5.19 12.91
CA GLN A 9 7.94 6.17 12.20
C GLN A 9 7.44 6.43 10.77
N LEU A 10 6.94 5.41 10.07
CA LEU A 10 6.44 5.54 8.69
C LEU A 10 5.04 6.15 8.64
N SER A 11 4.15 5.77 9.56
CA SER A 11 2.77 6.23 9.62
C SER A 11 2.60 7.64 10.17
N SER A 12 3.63 8.18 10.83
CA SER A 12 3.69 9.57 11.30
C SER A 12 4.30 10.53 10.28
N ARG A 13 4.79 10.04 9.13
CA ARG A 13 5.26 10.91 8.06
C ARG A 13 4.07 11.69 7.47
N PRO A 14 4.29 12.91 6.94
CA PRO A 14 3.26 13.59 6.16
C PRO A 14 2.70 12.63 5.09
N SER A 15 1.40 12.73 4.84
CA SER A 15 0.61 11.81 3.99
C SER A 15 1.33 11.48 2.70
N VAL A 16 1.17 10.24 2.22
CA VAL A 16 1.65 9.71 0.94
C VAL A 16 1.56 10.79 -0.13
N GLU A 17 2.62 11.59 -0.31
CA GLU A 17 2.51 12.72 -1.21
C GLU A 17 2.43 12.15 -2.61
N LEU A 18 1.37 12.53 -3.34
CA LEU A 18 1.35 12.42 -4.80
C LEU A 18 2.33 13.43 -5.44
N SER A 19 3.10 14.13 -4.61
CA SER A 19 4.20 15.03 -4.96
C SER A 19 5.54 14.27 -4.93
N PRO A 20 6.46 14.56 -5.86
CA PRO A 20 7.75 13.88 -6.00
C PRO A 20 8.74 14.18 -4.86
N LEU A 21 8.32 14.86 -3.78
CA LEU A 21 9.19 15.32 -2.70
C LEU A 21 9.30 14.34 -1.52
N PHE A 22 8.70 13.16 -1.60
CA PHE A 22 8.80 12.16 -0.54
C PHE A 22 9.98 11.20 -0.68
N ILE A 23 10.72 11.08 0.42
CA ILE A 23 12.07 10.50 0.44
C ILE A 23 11.98 9.02 0.77
N PHE A 24 12.02 8.18 -0.27
CA PHE A 24 12.50 6.80 -0.15
C PHE A 24 13.74 6.77 0.76
N ASN A 25 13.70 5.97 1.83
CA ASN A 25 14.81 5.86 2.76
C ASN A 25 15.49 4.49 2.61
N PRO A 26 16.66 4.41 1.94
CA PRO A 26 17.34 3.13 1.71
C PRO A 26 17.83 2.46 3.00
N LEU A 27 18.14 3.23 4.05
CA LEU A 27 18.58 2.68 5.34
C LEU A 27 17.44 1.94 6.06
N LEU A 28 16.20 2.41 5.89
CA LEU A 28 15.02 1.73 6.42
C LEU A 28 14.72 0.43 5.68
N SER A 29 14.97 0.36 4.37
CA SER A 29 14.79 -0.88 3.59
C SER A 29 15.63 -2.05 4.11
N ASN A 30 16.86 -1.78 4.56
CA ASN A 30 17.71 -2.80 5.20
C ASN A 30 17.14 -3.27 6.54
N THR A 31 16.54 -2.36 7.31
CA THR A 31 15.91 -2.71 8.59
C THR A 31 14.64 -3.53 8.35
N ILE A 32 13.82 -3.13 7.37
CA ILE A 32 12.59 -3.84 6.96
C ILE A 32 12.90 -5.26 6.49
N ALA A 33 14.03 -5.48 5.79
CA ALA A 33 14.44 -6.80 5.31
C ALA A 33 14.53 -7.85 6.43
N THR A 34 14.84 -7.43 7.66
CA THR A 34 14.99 -8.30 8.84
C THR A 34 13.65 -8.70 9.48
N VAL A 35 12.53 -8.10 9.07
CA VAL A 35 11.19 -8.44 9.60
C VAL A 35 10.80 -9.85 9.14
N PRO A 36 10.42 -10.77 10.04
CA PRO A 36 10.20 -12.17 9.71
C PRO A 36 8.93 -12.40 8.88
N SER A 37 7.80 -11.79 9.25
CA SER A 37 6.55 -11.93 8.50
C SER A 37 6.68 -11.30 7.12
N ILE A 38 6.37 -12.09 6.09
CA ILE A 38 6.39 -11.63 4.70
C ILE A 38 5.34 -10.56 4.45
N GLN A 39 4.16 -10.68 5.06
CA GLN A 39 3.07 -9.71 4.95
C GLN A 39 3.47 -8.38 5.59
N ILE A 40 3.93 -8.40 6.85
CA ILE A 40 4.36 -7.17 7.54
C ILE A 40 5.50 -6.51 6.76
N ARG A 41 6.49 -7.29 6.31
CA ARG A 41 7.63 -6.78 5.55
C ARG A 41 7.22 -6.13 4.23
N ALA A 42 6.35 -6.76 3.45
CA ALA A 42 5.87 -6.20 2.18
C ALA A 42 5.10 -4.88 2.39
N VAL A 43 4.25 -4.82 3.42
CA VAL A 43 3.52 -3.60 3.78
C VAL A 43 4.46 -2.49 4.25
N LEU A 44 5.49 -2.80 5.04
CA LEU A 44 6.47 -1.82 5.48
C LEU A 44 7.31 -1.26 4.31
N TYR A 45 7.67 -2.09 3.33
CA TYR A 45 8.31 -1.59 2.10
C TYR A 45 7.40 -0.61 1.36
N LEU A 46 6.10 -0.93 1.25
CA LEU A 46 5.12 -0.06 0.62
C LEU A 46 4.97 1.29 1.36
N PHE A 47 4.97 1.28 2.69
CA PHE A 47 5.01 2.49 3.51
C PHE A 47 6.30 3.30 3.35
N ASN A 48 7.43 2.65 3.09
CA ASN A 48 8.70 3.30 2.81
C ASN A 48 8.84 3.75 1.34
N ASP A 49 7.78 3.57 0.55
CA ASP A 49 7.74 3.82 -0.89
C ASP A 49 8.78 3.02 -1.71
N ASP A 50 9.23 1.90 -1.15
CA ASP A 50 10.12 0.96 -1.81
C ASP A 50 9.27 -0.04 -2.60
N LEU A 51 8.68 0.46 -3.69
CA LEU A 51 7.68 -0.28 -4.48
C LEU A 51 8.25 -1.57 -5.07
N ASP A 52 9.53 -1.59 -5.45
CA ASP A 52 10.19 -2.78 -6.01
C ASP A 52 10.31 -3.87 -4.95
N ASN A 53 10.80 -3.52 -3.75
CA ASN A 53 10.91 -4.50 -2.68
C ASN A 53 9.54 -4.92 -2.14
N ALA A 54 8.53 -4.05 -2.17
CA ALA A 54 7.15 -4.41 -1.83
C ALA A 54 6.62 -5.50 -2.77
N ILE A 55 6.70 -5.28 -4.10
CA ILE A 55 6.24 -6.26 -5.10
C ILE A 55 7.04 -7.55 -4.99
N ARG A 56 8.37 -7.46 -4.96
CA ARG A 56 9.28 -8.62 -4.86
C ARG A 56 8.98 -9.47 -3.63
N THR A 57 8.84 -8.83 -2.47
CA THR A 57 8.53 -9.52 -1.21
C THR A 57 7.14 -10.15 -1.26
N ALA A 58 6.12 -9.42 -1.72
CA ALA A 58 4.76 -9.94 -1.80
C ALA A 58 4.66 -11.14 -2.77
N SER A 59 5.42 -11.13 -3.86
CA SER A 59 5.43 -12.20 -4.86
C SER A 59 6.10 -13.50 -4.37
N MET A 60 6.85 -13.44 -3.27
CA MET A 60 7.43 -14.64 -2.63
C MET A 60 6.43 -15.39 -1.75
N GLY A 61 5.28 -14.78 -1.42
CA GLY A 61 4.25 -15.43 -0.64
C GLY A 61 3.36 -16.35 -1.45
N ARG A 62 2.32 -16.90 -0.81
CA ARG A 62 1.34 -17.73 -1.51
C ARG A 62 0.53 -16.88 -2.48
N SER A 63 0.25 -17.42 -3.66
CA SER A 63 -0.48 -16.72 -4.73
C SER A 63 -1.93 -16.40 -4.38
N ASP A 64 -2.51 -17.08 -3.39
CA ASP A 64 -3.87 -16.85 -2.87
C ASP A 64 -3.90 -15.95 -1.62
N ASP A 65 -2.74 -15.46 -1.15
CA ASP A 65 -2.67 -14.50 -0.05
C ASP A 65 -3.20 -13.14 -0.52
N ARG A 66 -4.47 -12.88 -0.18
CA ARG A 66 -5.21 -11.67 -0.53
C ARG A 66 -4.53 -10.40 -0.02
N LEU A 67 -3.82 -10.45 1.10
CA LEU A 67 -3.13 -9.29 1.66
C LEU A 67 -1.89 -8.94 0.84
N LEU A 68 -1.13 -9.95 0.41
CA LEU A 68 0.02 -9.76 -0.47
C LEU A 68 -0.40 -9.31 -1.88
N LEU A 69 -1.48 -9.89 -2.43
CA LEU A 69 -2.08 -9.42 -3.68
C LEU A 69 -2.51 -7.95 -3.60
N TYR A 70 -3.13 -7.54 -2.49
CA TYR A 70 -3.50 -6.13 -2.29
C TYR A 70 -2.28 -5.23 -2.15
N THR A 71 -1.22 -5.69 -1.49
CA THR A 71 0.06 -4.96 -1.43
C THR A 71 0.63 -4.71 -2.84
N ILE A 72 0.59 -5.72 -3.72
CA ILE A 72 1.01 -5.58 -5.13
C ILE A 72 0.12 -4.56 -5.86
N ALA A 73 -1.21 -4.65 -5.70
CA ALA A 73 -2.14 -3.76 -6.38
C ALA A 73 -1.89 -2.28 -6.04
N ILE A 74 -1.61 -1.97 -4.76
CA ILE A 74 -1.27 -0.61 -4.32
C ILE A 74 0.09 -0.18 -4.90
N ALA A 75 1.10 -1.05 -4.87
CA ALA A 75 2.42 -0.73 -5.41
C ALA A 75 2.35 -0.39 -6.92
N LEU A 76 1.59 -1.19 -7.69
CA LEU A 76 1.34 -0.91 -9.11
C LEU A 76 0.59 0.41 -9.31
N ARG A 77 -0.45 0.70 -8.51
CA ARG A 77 -1.16 1.98 -8.58
C ARG A 77 -0.23 3.17 -8.34
N ARG A 78 0.68 3.07 -7.36
CA ARG A 78 1.66 4.14 -7.06
C ARG A 78 2.71 4.32 -8.16
N ARG A 79 2.91 3.32 -9.03
CA ARG A 79 3.70 3.41 -10.28
C ARG A 79 2.89 3.92 -11.46
N LEU A 80 1.60 4.20 -11.27
CA LEU A 80 0.63 4.48 -12.35
C LEU A 80 0.51 3.33 -13.36
N ASP A 81 0.81 2.12 -12.91
CA ASP A 81 0.69 0.94 -13.75
C ASP A 81 -0.78 0.49 -13.77
N ILE A 82 -1.35 0.47 -14.97
CA ILE A 82 -2.72 0.05 -15.27
C ILE A 82 -2.98 -1.40 -14.84
N ASP A 83 -1.95 -2.24 -14.76
CA ASP A 83 -2.10 -3.62 -14.28
C ASP A 83 -2.62 -3.68 -12.83
N SER A 84 -2.49 -2.59 -12.06
CA SER A 84 -3.17 -2.45 -10.75
C SER A 84 -4.67 -2.75 -10.83
N LEU A 85 -5.38 -2.28 -11.87
CA LEU A 85 -6.82 -2.51 -12.04
C LEU A 85 -7.16 -4.00 -12.16
N LYS A 86 -6.29 -4.79 -12.80
CA LYS A 86 -6.49 -6.24 -12.94
C LYS A 86 -6.42 -6.92 -11.59
N VAL A 87 -5.44 -6.56 -10.77
CA VAL A 87 -5.25 -7.12 -9.42
C VAL A 87 -6.38 -6.69 -8.49
N PHE A 88 -6.79 -5.41 -8.52
CA PHE A 88 -7.95 -4.93 -7.76
C PHE A 88 -9.25 -5.64 -8.15
N LYS A 89 -9.46 -5.88 -9.45
CA LYS A 89 -10.62 -6.67 -9.93
C LYS A 89 -10.60 -8.10 -9.40
N GLN A 90 -9.43 -8.75 -9.39
CA GLN A 90 -9.26 -10.07 -8.80
C GLN A 90 -9.61 -10.07 -7.30
N LEU A 91 -9.10 -9.10 -6.53
CA LEU A 91 -9.42 -8.96 -5.10
C LEU A 91 -10.90 -8.75 -4.84
N SER A 92 -11.58 -7.99 -5.70
CA SER A 92 -13.04 -7.81 -5.66
C SER A 92 -13.77 -9.13 -5.90
N MET A 93 -13.35 -9.93 -6.88
CA MET A 93 -13.92 -11.26 -7.13
C MET A 93 -13.68 -12.24 -5.97
N MET A 94 -12.55 -12.10 -5.27
CA MET A 94 -12.21 -12.87 -4.07
C MET A 94 -12.92 -12.34 -2.80
N GLN A 95 -13.76 -11.31 -2.93
CA GLN A 95 -14.49 -10.66 -1.84
C GLN A 95 -13.56 -10.27 -0.69
N PHE A 96 -12.40 -9.68 -0.99
CA PHE A 96 -11.46 -9.33 0.05
C PHE A 96 -12.02 -8.20 0.94
N PRO A 97 -12.30 -8.43 2.24
CA PRO A 97 -13.07 -7.48 3.05
C PRO A 97 -12.40 -6.11 3.20
N LEU A 98 -11.07 -6.07 3.12
CA LEU A 98 -10.33 -4.81 3.23
C LEU A 98 -10.65 -3.86 2.08
N LEU A 99 -10.96 -4.40 0.89
CA LEU A 99 -11.34 -3.59 -0.27
C LEU A 99 -12.62 -2.79 0.02
N GLU A 100 -13.65 -3.44 0.58
CA GLU A 100 -14.91 -2.77 0.94
C GLU A 100 -14.73 -1.75 2.08
N ARG A 101 -13.84 -2.05 3.03
CA ARG A 101 -13.54 -1.17 4.17
C ARG A 101 -12.80 0.10 3.76
N VAL A 102 -11.93 0.04 2.76
CA VAL A 102 -11.20 1.20 2.22
C VAL A 102 -12.09 1.99 1.25
N TYR A 103 -12.83 1.29 0.40
CA TYR A 103 -13.58 1.86 -0.73
C TYR A 103 -15.10 1.89 -0.51
N THR A 104 -15.54 2.12 0.74
CA THR A 104 -16.97 2.05 1.11
C THR A 104 -17.83 3.07 0.36
N HIS A 105 -17.31 4.28 0.14
CA HIS A 105 -18.05 5.39 -0.47
C HIS A 105 -17.61 5.73 -1.91
N VAL A 106 -16.51 5.14 -2.38
CA VAL A 106 -15.92 5.39 -3.70
C VAL A 106 -15.29 4.11 -4.22
N SER A 107 -15.57 3.72 -5.46
CA SER A 107 -14.97 2.50 -6.02
C SER A 107 -13.46 2.64 -6.21
N TYR A 108 -12.72 1.54 -6.04
CA TYR A 108 -11.26 1.52 -6.27
C TYR A 108 -10.90 2.03 -7.67
N GLN A 109 -11.73 1.73 -8.68
CA GLN A 109 -11.52 2.17 -10.05
C GLN A 109 -11.49 3.71 -10.13
N LYS A 110 -12.46 4.40 -9.51
CA LYS A 110 -12.51 5.87 -9.50
C LYS A 110 -11.31 6.48 -8.79
N VAL A 111 -10.82 5.84 -7.72
CA VAL A 111 -9.63 6.31 -7.01
C VAL A 111 -8.38 6.16 -7.88
N ILE A 112 -8.22 5.03 -8.58
CA ILE A 112 -7.08 4.81 -9.49
C ILE A 112 -7.10 5.81 -10.65
N GLU A 113 -8.25 5.97 -11.32
CA GLU A 113 -8.43 6.98 -12.37
C GLU A 113 -8.06 8.37 -11.84
N LYS A 114 -8.52 8.72 -10.62
CA LYS A 114 -8.22 10.03 -10.04
C LYS A 114 -6.75 10.21 -9.68
N VAL A 115 -6.05 9.17 -9.23
CA VAL A 115 -4.61 9.21 -8.98
C VAL A 115 -3.86 9.55 -10.26
N ILE A 116 -4.20 8.89 -11.37
CA ILE A 116 -3.59 9.15 -12.68
C ILE A 116 -3.89 10.59 -13.14
N ASP A 117 -5.15 11.04 -13.01
CA ASP A 117 -5.55 12.41 -13.39
C ASP A 117 -4.81 13.49 -12.59
N LEU A 118 -4.51 13.24 -11.31
CA LEU A 118 -3.88 14.21 -10.41
C LEU A 118 -2.42 14.51 -10.75
N GLU A 119 -1.77 13.68 -11.56
CA GLU A 119 -0.47 14.03 -12.14
C GLU A 119 -0.59 15.05 -13.27
N ALA A 120 -1.71 15.01 -14.01
CA ALA A 120 -1.98 15.93 -15.11
C ALA A 120 -2.64 17.25 -14.65
N MET A 121 -3.19 17.28 -13.43
CA MET A 121 -3.95 18.41 -12.91
C MET A 121 -3.34 19.02 -11.64
N ASP A 122 -3.15 20.34 -11.63
CA ASP A 122 -2.80 21.06 -10.40
C ASP A 122 -4.05 21.36 -9.56
N ASN A 123 -4.54 20.35 -8.83
CA ASN A 123 -5.65 20.50 -7.89
C ASN A 123 -5.28 20.05 -6.47
N PRO A 124 -4.84 20.98 -5.60
CA PRO A 124 -4.40 20.66 -4.25
C PRO A 124 -5.47 20.03 -3.35
N ARG A 125 -6.75 20.40 -3.52
CA ARG A 125 -7.84 19.87 -2.70
C ARG A 125 -8.14 18.41 -3.03
N ALA A 126 -8.23 18.09 -4.32
CA ALA A 126 -8.46 16.73 -4.76
C ALA A 126 -7.26 15.82 -4.42
N ARG A 127 -6.04 16.36 -4.52
CA ARG A 127 -4.81 15.67 -4.08
C ARG A 127 -4.91 15.23 -2.62
N LYS A 128 -5.17 16.16 -1.71
CA LYS A 128 -5.26 15.86 -0.27
C LYS A 128 -6.27 14.75 0.06
N ILE A 129 -7.45 14.78 -0.55
CA ILE A 129 -8.47 13.74 -0.33
C ILE A 129 -7.97 12.36 -0.74
N VAL A 130 -7.29 12.27 -1.89
CA VAL A 130 -6.73 11.00 -2.38
C VAL A 130 -5.60 10.53 -1.46
N GLU A 131 -4.70 11.41 -1.05
CA GLU A 131 -3.60 11.08 -0.13
C GLU A 131 -4.12 10.57 1.22
N ASP A 132 -5.20 11.14 1.75
CA ASP A 132 -5.83 10.68 2.99
C ASP A 132 -6.43 9.27 2.84
N ILE A 133 -7.08 8.97 1.70
CA ILE A 133 -7.57 7.61 1.39
C ILE A 133 -6.39 6.63 1.32
N GLN A 134 -5.32 6.99 0.62
CA GLN A 134 -4.14 6.13 0.47
C GLN A 134 -3.45 5.88 1.81
N LEU A 135 -3.29 6.90 2.65
CA LEU A 135 -2.68 6.73 3.97
C LEU A 135 -3.53 5.82 4.87
N ASN A 136 -4.85 6.01 4.88
CA ASN A 136 -5.76 5.15 5.62
C ASN A 136 -5.70 3.70 5.10
N GLU A 137 -5.66 3.51 3.78
CA GLU A 137 -5.49 2.21 3.14
C GLU A 137 -4.21 1.50 3.62
N LEU A 138 -3.07 2.19 3.64
CA LEU A 138 -1.81 1.63 4.13
C LEU A 138 -1.89 1.25 5.61
N LYS A 139 -2.49 2.10 6.46
CA LYS A 139 -2.65 1.82 7.90
C LYS A 139 -3.47 0.56 8.14
N LEU A 140 -4.60 0.44 7.46
CA LEU A 140 -5.45 -0.75 7.55
C LEU A 140 -4.73 -2.01 7.02
N LEU A 141 -3.96 -1.90 5.94
CA LEU A 141 -3.18 -3.01 5.40
C LEU A 141 -2.18 -3.55 6.45
N TYR A 142 -1.54 -2.65 7.21
CA TYR A 142 -0.64 -3.03 8.30
C TYR A 142 -1.39 -3.70 9.47
N GLU A 143 -2.54 -3.16 9.88
CA GLU A 143 -3.37 -3.78 10.92
C GLU A 143 -3.74 -5.22 10.56
N TYR A 144 -4.14 -5.47 9.30
CA TYR A 144 -4.45 -6.82 8.82
C TYR A 144 -3.21 -7.71 8.81
N ALA A 145 -2.05 -7.19 8.39
CA ALA A 145 -0.79 -7.93 8.42
C ALA A 145 -0.43 -8.39 9.85
N GLN A 146 -0.66 -7.54 10.86
CA GLN A 146 -0.43 -7.88 12.26
C GLN A 146 -1.39 -8.93 12.81
N VAL A 147 -2.64 -8.96 12.34
CA VAL A 147 -3.60 -9.99 12.74
C VAL A 147 -3.23 -11.33 12.11
N GLN A 148 -2.88 -11.33 10.82
CA GLN A 148 -2.51 -12.54 10.08
C GLN A 148 -1.19 -13.15 10.56
N SER A 149 -0.17 -12.32 10.86
CA SER A 149 1.13 -12.82 11.34
C SER A 149 1.09 -13.50 12.71
N LYS A 150 0.03 -13.28 13.50
CA LYS A 150 -0.19 -13.96 14.78
C LYS A 150 -0.88 -15.31 14.63
N GLN A 151 -1.39 -15.62 13.44
CA GLN A 151 -2.07 -16.88 13.12
C GLN A 151 -1.14 -17.88 12.42
N GLU A 152 0.03 -17.43 11.98
CA GLU A 152 1.15 -18.23 11.43
C GLU A 152 2.08 -18.72 12.55
#